data_AF-A0A2V0P8I5-F1
#
_entry.id   AF-A0A2V0P8I5-F1
#
_cell.length_a   1.000
_cell.length_b   1.000
_cell.length_c   1.000
_cell.angle_alpha   90.00
_cell.angle_beta   90.00
_cell.angle_gamma   90.00
#
_symmetry.space_group_name_H-M   'P 1'
#
loop_
_entity.id
_entity.type
_entity.pdbx_description
1 polymer ?
#
loop_
_entity_poly.entity_id
_entity_poly.type
_entity_poly.pdbx_seq_one_letter_code
_entity_poly.pdbx_strand_id
1 'polypeptide(L)'
;MLPSVARGVARCLRLRAGDAAGSGSGAWATAAAARRPQQQQQQQQRAAFSSGGVDIEAETSAINDAFVQAREDIADARDDAETTYFNESHKQASESVGEVLSLWTSLLGKLPEKQRGEVMRSMGLKMEQLKAELKELDEMHA
;
A
#
# COMPACT_ATOMS: atom_id res chain seq x y z
N MET A 1 -10.42 54.26 7.21
CA MET A 1 -11.44 54.52 6.17
C MET A 1 -11.93 53.19 5.66
N LEU A 2 -13.24 52.98 5.86
CA LEU A 2 -14.15 51.95 5.34
C LEU A 2 -13.99 50.46 5.78
N PRO A 3 -15.14 49.75 5.89
CA PRO A 3 -15.43 48.69 6.87
C PRO A 3 -15.75 47.36 6.18
N SER A 4 -16.14 46.29 6.91
CA SER A 4 -17.28 45.42 6.54
C SER A 4 -17.44 44.19 7.46
N VAL A 5 -18.60 44.12 8.13
CA VAL A 5 -19.52 42.96 8.32
C VAL A 5 -18.91 41.62 8.83
N ALA A 6 -19.19 41.14 10.04
CA ALA A 6 -20.45 40.67 10.66
C ALA A 6 -21.15 39.51 9.94
N ARG A 7 -21.04 38.29 10.51
CA ARG A 7 -21.93 37.10 10.42
C ARG A 7 -21.22 35.94 11.15
N GLY A 8 -21.66 35.35 12.25
CA GLY A 8 -22.99 35.25 12.84
C GLY A 8 -23.68 33.96 12.39
N VAL A 9 -23.33 32.80 12.99
CA VAL A 9 -24.24 31.65 13.09
C VAL A 9 -23.98 30.93 14.41
N ALA A 10 -25.06 30.82 15.18
CA ALA A 10 -25.14 30.13 16.44
C ALA A 10 -25.53 28.65 16.25
N ARG A 11 -25.30 27.88 17.32
CA ARG A 11 -26.35 27.20 18.08
C ARG A 11 -26.25 25.66 18.16
N CYS A 12 -26.15 25.24 19.42
CA CYS A 12 -26.75 24.07 20.07
C CYS A 12 -26.48 22.66 19.55
N LEU A 13 -25.79 21.88 20.37
CA LEU A 13 -26.19 20.53 20.77
C LEU A 13 -25.47 20.22 22.10
N ARG A 14 -26.00 19.50 23.08
CA ARG A 14 -27.33 19.05 23.47
C ARG A 14 -27.09 18.45 24.87
N LEU A 15 -27.91 18.81 25.85
CA LEU A 15 -27.86 18.22 27.19
C LEU A 15 -28.04 16.70 27.11
N ARG A 16 -27.22 15.96 27.85
CA ARG A 16 -27.37 14.53 28.11
C ARG A 16 -27.85 14.37 29.54
N ALA A 17 -29.07 13.87 29.69
CA ALA A 17 -29.71 13.53 30.95
C ALA A 17 -30.05 12.04 30.93
N GLY A 18 -30.00 11.41 32.10
CA GLY A 18 -30.79 10.23 32.40
C GLY A 18 -30.01 8.94 32.59
N ASP A 19 -29.69 8.68 33.85
CA ASP A 19 -29.37 7.38 34.45
C ASP A 19 -30.70 6.66 34.78
N ALA A 20 -30.82 5.35 34.53
CA ALA A 20 -31.81 4.48 35.19
C ALA A 20 -31.53 2.99 34.96
N ALA A 21 -31.38 2.29 36.07
CA ALA A 21 -31.22 0.85 36.24
C ALA A 21 -32.47 0.01 35.88
N GLY A 22 -32.29 -1.30 35.69
CA GLY A 22 -33.41 -2.25 35.59
C GLY A 22 -32.99 -3.71 35.39
N SER A 23 -32.85 -4.43 36.51
CA SER A 23 -32.76 -5.89 36.62
C SER A 23 -34.09 -6.56 36.25
N GLY A 24 -34.07 -7.73 35.58
CA GLY A 24 -35.30 -8.48 35.30
C GLY A 24 -35.06 -9.81 34.57
N SER A 25 -35.04 -10.88 35.35
CA SER A 25 -35.01 -12.28 34.91
C SER A 25 -36.30 -12.73 34.21
N GLY A 26 -36.15 -13.62 33.23
CA GLY A 26 -37.13 -14.66 32.90
C GLY A 26 -38.09 -14.36 31.73
N ALA A 27 -37.98 -15.16 30.66
CA ALA A 27 -39.10 -15.77 29.93
C ALA A 27 -38.56 -16.54 28.70
N TRP A 28 -38.60 -17.86 28.75
CA TRP A 28 -38.46 -18.75 27.61
C TRP A 28 -39.88 -19.07 27.12
N ALA A 29 -40.27 -18.51 25.97
CA ALA A 29 -41.53 -18.81 25.29
C ALA A 29 -41.26 -18.68 23.78
N THR A 30 -41.04 -19.80 23.09
CA THR A 30 -41.99 -20.50 22.20
C THR A 30 -42.49 -19.71 20.98
N ALA A 31 -42.01 -20.19 19.83
CA ALA A 31 -42.78 -20.51 18.63
C ALA A 31 -43.18 -19.41 17.62
N ALA A 32 -43.24 -19.90 16.38
CA ALA A 32 -44.03 -19.44 15.24
C ALA A 32 -43.40 -18.42 14.27
N ALA A 33 -42.64 -18.99 13.33
CA ALA A 33 -42.87 -18.89 11.89
C ALA A 33 -43.48 -17.58 11.33
N ALA A 34 -42.66 -16.80 10.61
CA ALA A 34 -43.13 -15.98 9.51
C ALA A 34 -42.05 -15.79 8.45
N ARG A 35 -42.45 -16.06 7.21
CA ARG A 35 -41.69 -15.96 5.95
C ARG A 35 -41.14 -14.54 5.77
N ARG A 36 -39.84 -14.38 5.48
CA ARG A 36 -39.26 -13.12 4.98
C ARG A 36 -39.18 -13.17 3.45
N PRO A 37 -40.00 -12.42 2.69
CA PRO A 37 -39.70 -12.11 1.32
C PRO A 37 -38.73 -10.92 1.25
N GLN A 38 -37.66 -11.10 0.46
CA GLN A 38 -37.05 -10.15 -0.47
C GLN A 38 -36.96 -8.64 -0.08
N GLN A 39 -35.75 -8.23 0.28
CA GLN A 39 -35.11 -6.93 -0.02
C GLN A 39 -33.60 -7.23 0.06
N GLN A 40 -32.79 -7.44 -0.98
CA GLN A 40 -32.66 -6.82 -2.31
C GLN A 40 -32.74 -5.29 -2.28
N GLN A 41 -32.00 -4.65 -1.37
CA GLN A 41 -31.66 -3.24 -1.52
C GLN A 41 -30.45 -2.78 -0.68
N GLN A 42 -29.26 -3.32 -0.95
CA GLN A 42 -28.06 -2.47 -0.93
C GLN A 42 -26.98 -3.02 -1.86
N GLN A 43 -27.40 -3.16 -3.13
CA GLN A 43 -26.56 -2.82 -4.26
C GLN A 43 -26.29 -1.31 -4.19
N GLN A 44 -25.31 -0.92 -3.38
CA GLN A 44 -24.58 0.33 -3.54
C GLN A 44 -23.12 -0.09 -3.38
N GLN A 45 -22.54 -0.71 -4.41
CA GLN A 45 -21.76 0.09 -5.35
C GLN A 45 -20.81 1.05 -4.60
N ARG A 46 -19.97 0.49 -3.71
CA ARG A 46 -18.57 0.93 -3.67
C ARG A 46 -17.89 0.37 -4.93
N ALA A 47 -18.37 0.80 -6.09
CA ALA A 47 -17.46 1.08 -7.19
C ALA A 47 -16.58 2.20 -6.63
N ALA A 48 -15.51 1.78 -5.93
CA ALA A 48 -14.40 2.67 -5.68
C ALA A 48 -14.07 3.23 -7.06
N PHE A 49 -14.21 4.54 -7.18
CA PHE A 49 -13.81 5.27 -8.36
C PHE A 49 -12.36 4.91 -8.63
N SER A 50 -12.13 3.88 -9.45
CA SER A 50 -10.87 3.66 -10.12
C SER A 50 -10.83 4.75 -11.18
N SER A 51 -10.51 5.95 -10.69
CA SER A 51 -10.03 7.07 -11.47
C SER A 51 -9.02 6.47 -12.43
N GLY A 52 -9.27 6.54 -13.74
CA GLY A 52 -8.47 5.93 -14.80
C GLY A 52 -7.07 6.52 -14.95
N GLY A 53 -6.36 6.73 -13.85
CA GLY A 53 -4.95 7.03 -13.75
C GLY A 53 -4.18 5.80 -13.30
N VAL A 54 -2.86 5.87 -13.45
CA VAL A 54 -1.92 4.86 -12.96
C VAL A 54 -2.13 4.65 -11.47
N ASP A 55 -2.33 3.41 -11.04
CA ASP A 55 -2.39 3.05 -9.62
C ASP A 55 -0.96 3.04 -9.06
N ILE A 56 -0.52 4.23 -8.62
CA ILE A 56 0.83 4.46 -8.11
C ILE A 56 1.09 3.61 -6.87
N GLU A 57 0.07 3.40 -6.03
CA GLU A 57 0.20 2.60 -4.81
C GLU A 57 0.44 1.13 -5.16
N ALA A 58 -0.34 0.58 -6.11
CA ALA A 58 -0.15 -0.79 -6.57
C ALA A 58 1.21 -1.00 -7.24
N GLU A 59 1.63 -0.12 -8.16
CA GLU A 59 2.94 -0.25 -8.82
C GLU A 59 4.09 -0.04 -7.84
N THR A 60 3.95 0.88 -6.88
CA THR A 60 4.94 1.05 -5.81
C THR A 60 5.01 -0.18 -4.92
N SER A 61 3.87 -0.82 -4.60
CA SER A 61 3.85 -2.08 -3.84
C SER A 61 4.62 -3.17 -4.58
N ALA A 62 4.34 -3.37 -5.87
CA ALA A 62 5.04 -4.35 -6.70
C ALA A 62 6.56 -4.12 -6.74
N ILE A 63 7.00 -2.85 -6.83
CA ILE A 63 8.43 -2.51 -6.77
C ILE A 63 9.03 -2.86 -5.41
N ASN A 64 8.31 -2.66 -4.30
CA ASN A 64 8.82 -3.03 -2.97
C ASN A 64 8.88 -4.56 -2.80
N ASP A 65 7.91 -5.31 -3.32
CA ASP A 65 7.93 -6.77 -3.29
C ASP A 65 9.13 -7.31 -4.08
N ALA A 66 9.34 -6.80 -5.30
CA ALA A 66 10.51 -7.13 -6.12
C ALA A 66 11.83 -6.69 -5.45
N PHE A 67 11.84 -5.56 -4.73
CA PHE A 67 13.02 -5.11 -3.99
C PHE A 67 13.40 -6.07 -2.86
N VAL A 68 12.42 -6.60 -2.12
CA VAL A 68 12.67 -7.61 -1.08
C VAL A 68 13.26 -8.86 -1.71
N GLN A 69 12.65 -9.36 -2.80
CA GLN A 69 13.15 -10.52 -3.52
C GLN A 69 14.59 -10.33 -4.02
N ALA A 70 14.88 -9.20 -4.68
CA ALA A 70 16.21 -8.90 -5.17
C ALA A 70 17.27 -8.86 -4.06
N ARG A 71 16.89 -8.43 -2.85
CA ARG A 71 17.80 -8.42 -1.70
C ARG A 71 18.03 -9.81 -1.11
N GLU A 72 17.03 -10.67 -1.16
CA GLU A 72 17.17 -12.10 -0.81
C GLU A 72 18.10 -12.80 -1.82
N ASP A 73 17.90 -12.59 -3.12
CA ASP A 73 18.77 -13.18 -4.14
C ASP A 73 20.23 -12.71 -4.03
N ILE A 74 20.47 -11.43 -3.67
CA ILE A 74 21.82 -10.94 -3.38
C ILE A 74 22.41 -11.65 -2.14
N ALA A 75 21.61 -11.88 -1.10
CA ALA A 75 22.09 -12.57 0.10
C ALA A 75 22.46 -14.03 -0.21
N ASP A 76 21.61 -14.73 -0.97
CA ASP A 76 21.87 -16.10 -1.42
C ASP A 76 23.16 -16.16 -2.27
N ALA A 77 23.34 -15.22 -3.18
CA ALA A 77 24.56 -15.13 -3.98
C ALA A 77 25.82 -14.83 -3.14
N ARG A 78 25.69 -14.08 -2.03
CA ARG A 78 26.82 -13.84 -1.10
C ARG A 78 27.18 -15.10 -0.34
N ASP A 79 26.18 -15.87 0.11
CA ASP A 79 26.40 -17.13 0.81
C ASP A 79 27.05 -18.17 -0.12
N ASP A 80 26.69 -18.14 -1.41
CA ASP A 80 27.25 -19.02 -2.44
C ASP A 80 28.61 -18.58 -2.97
N ALA A 81 29.17 -17.44 -2.56
CA ALA A 81 30.39 -16.85 -3.13
C ALA A 81 31.64 -17.74 -3.03
N GLU A 82 31.66 -18.66 -2.07
CA GLU A 82 32.75 -19.64 -1.89
C GLU A 82 32.47 -20.99 -2.60
N THR A 83 31.40 -21.07 -3.38
CA THR A 83 30.92 -22.29 -4.02
C THR A 83 30.96 -22.20 -5.55
N THR A 84 30.83 -23.35 -6.23
CA THR A 84 30.69 -23.39 -7.69
C THR A 84 29.32 -22.91 -8.18
N TYR A 85 28.34 -22.71 -7.29
CA TYR A 85 26.99 -22.25 -7.61
C TYR A 85 26.90 -20.73 -7.75
N PHE A 86 27.94 -20.01 -7.30
CA PHE A 86 27.99 -18.56 -7.29
C PHE A 86 27.59 -17.91 -8.62
N ASN A 87 28.03 -18.44 -9.77
CA ASN A 87 27.70 -17.83 -11.06
C ASN A 87 26.20 -17.87 -11.40
N GLU A 88 25.49 -18.91 -10.96
CA GLU A 88 24.05 -19.03 -11.16
C GLU A 88 23.30 -18.08 -10.23
N SER A 89 23.67 -18.07 -8.95
CA SER A 89 23.09 -17.20 -7.93
C SER A 89 23.37 -15.71 -8.21
N HIS A 90 24.58 -15.38 -8.68
CA HIS A 90 24.97 -14.03 -9.13
C HIS A 90 24.12 -13.58 -10.32
N LYS A 91 23.92 -14.45 -11.32
CA LYS A 91 23.07 -14.13 -12.47
C LYS A 91 21.63 -13.87 -12.04
N GLN A 92 21.08 -14.68 -11.14
CA GLN A 92 19.74 -14.49 -10.59
C GLN A 92 19.63 -13.16 -9.85
N ALA A 93 20.59 -12.84 -8.97
CA ALA A 93 20.63 -11.55 -8.29
C ALA A 93 20.68 -10.36 -9.28
N SER A 94 21.53 -10.45 -10.32
CA SER A 94 21.60 -9.42 -11.35
C SER A 94 20.29 -9.25 -12.13
N GLU A 95 19.59 -10.34 -12.41
CA GLU A 95 18.28 -10.31 -13.10
C GLU A 95 17.21 -9.65 -12.23
N SER A 96 17.10 -10.06 -10.96
CA SER A 96 16.13 -9.49 -10.00
C SER A 96 16.37 -8.01 -9.75
N VAL A 97 17.63 -7.58 -9.59
CA VAL A 97 17.96 -6.14 -9.47
C VAL A 97 17.60 -5.38 -10.76
N GLY A 98 17.86 -5.97 -11.92
CA GLY A 98 17.47 -5.43 -13.21
C GLY A 98 15.95 -5.24 -13.34
N GLU A 99 15.17 -6.21 -12.87
CA GLU A 99 13.70 -6.13 -12.85
C GLU A 99 13.20 -4.98 -11.99
N VAL A 100 13.72 -4.82 -10.77
CA VAL A 100 13.35 -3.73 -9.86
C VAL A 100 13.61 -2.36 -10.51
N LEU A 101 14.78 -2.19 -11.12
CA LEU A 101 15.13 -0.94 -11.81
C LEU A 101 14.27 -0.69 -13.05
N SER A 102 13.90 -1.74 -13.78
CA SER A 102 13.01 -1.67 -14.93
C SER A 102 11.58 -1.25 -14.52
N LEU A 103 11.02 -1.87 -13.48
CA LEU A 103 9.71 -1.51 -12.94
C LEU A 103 9.69 -0.06 -12.45
N TRP A 104 10.73 0.36 -11.73
CA TRP A 104 10.85 1.72 -11.25
C TRP A 104 10.94 2.75 -12.39
N THR A 105 11.80 2.53 -13.39
CA THR A 105 11.93 3.43 -14.54
C THR A 105 10.67 3.48 -15.40
N SER A 106 10.00 2.34 -15.58
CA SER A 106 8.69 2.25 -16.24
C SER A 106 7.63 3.08 -15.52
N LEU A 107 7.55 2.98 -14.18
CA LEU A 107 6.64 3.79 -13.37
C LEU A 107 6.94 5.29 -13.53
N LEU A 108 8.22 5.70 -13.45
CA LEU A 108 8.60 7.10 -13.64
C LEU A 108 8.25 7.64 -15.04
N GLY A 109 8.26 6.79 -16.07
CA GLY A 109 7.88 7.15 -17.44
C GLY A 109 6.38 7.35 -17.63
N LYS A 110 5.54 6.68 -16.83
CA LYS A 110 4.07 6.80 -16.87
C LYS A 110 3.55 8.01 -16.07
N LEU A 111 4.35 8.55 -15.15
CA LEU A 111 3.91 9.57 -14.19
C LEU A 111 4.13 11.02 -14.68
N PRO A 112 3.19 11.94 -14.36
CA PRO A 112 3.42 13.37 -14.55
C PRO A 112 4.50 13.89 -13.60
N GLU A 113 5.17 14.96 -13.99
CA GLU A 113 6.38 15.49 -13.33
C GLU A 113 6.23 15.69 -11.81
N LYS A 114 5.05 16.17 -11.36
CA LYS A 114 4.76 16.38 -9.93
C LYS A 114 4.82 15.08 -9.12
N GLN A 115 4.24 13.98 -9.63
CA GLN A 115 4.20 12.68 -8.94
C GLN A 115 5.52 11.94 -9.10
N ARG A 116 6.16 12.05 -10.26
CA ARG A 116 7.48 11.49 -10.53
C ARG A 116 8.53 11.96 -9.50
N GLY A 117 8.52 13.25 -9.14
CA GLY A 117 9.42 13.80 -8.12
C GLY A 117 9.14 13.32 -6.70
N GLU A 118 7.93 12.86 -6.40
CA GLU A 118 7.60 12.23 -5.12
C GLU A 118 8.12 10.79 -5.07
N VAL A 119 7.86 10.02 -6.12
CA VAL A 119 8.33 8.63 -6.28
C VAL A 119 9.87 8.54 -6.31
N MET A 120 10.55 9.48 -6.98
CA MET A 120 12.02 9.54 -6.97
C MET A 120 12.57 9.80 -5.57
N ARG A 121 11.93 10.65 -4.76
CA ARG A 121 12.41 10.95 -3.40
C ARG A 121 12.18 9.78 -2.44
N SER A 122 11.07 9.06 -2.58
CA SER A 122 10.74 7.94 -1.69
C SER A 122 11.51 6.66 -2.02
N MET A 123 11.73 6.38 -3.30
CA MET A 123 12.36 5.12 -3.75
C MET A 123 13.76 5.27 -4.33
N GLY A 124 14.17 6.46 -4.76
CA GLY A 124 15.46 6.66 -5.43
C GLY A 124 16.66 6.20 -4.60
N LEU A 125 16.65 6.47 -3.29
CA LEU A 125 17.71 6.00 -2.40
C LEU A 125 17.77 4.46 -2.31
N LYS A 126 16.61 3.79 -2.31
CA LYS A 126 16.55 2.32 -2.27
C LYS A 126 17.16 1.71 -3.54
N MET A 127 16.88 2.31 -4.70
CA MET A 127 17.44 1.87 -5.98
C MET A 127 18.96 2.00 -6.01
N GLU A 128 19.50 3.11 -5.51
CA GLU A 128 20.96 3.31 -5.42
C GLU A 128 21.62 2.35 -4.41
N GLN A 129 20.96 2.05 -3.29
CA GLN A 129 21.43 1.03 -2.35
C GLN A 129 21.49 -0.36 -3.00
N LEU A 130 20.44 -0.75 -3.71
CA LEU A 130 20.38 -2.05 -4.38
C LEU A 130 21.48 -2.19 -5.45
N LYS A 131 21.74 -1.12 -6.22
CA LYS A 131 22.86 -1.08 -7.17
C LYS A 131 24.22 -1.20 -6.50
N ALA A 132 24.40 -0.56 -5.34
CA ALA A 132 25.65 -0.65 -4.59
C ALA A 132 25.90 -2.07 -4.07
N GLU A 133 24.85 -2.74 -3.57
CA GLU A 133 24.93 -4.13 -3.10
C GLU A 133 25.24 -5.10 -4.24
N LEU A 134 24.66 -4.90 -5.43
CA LEU A 134 24.98 -5.68 -6.63
C LEU A 134 26.43 -5.44 -7.07
N LYS A 135 26.90 -4.18 -7.05
CA LYS A 135 28.29 -3.84 -7.41
C LYS A 135 29.31 -4.48 -6.47
N GLU A 136 29.01 -4.55 -5.17
CA GLU A 136 29.83 -5.28 -4.20
C GLU A 136 29.89 -6.77 -4.55
N LEU A 137 28.75 -7.36 -4.93
CA LEU A 137 28.69 -8.74 -5.39
C LEU A 137 29.50 -8.98 -6.68
N ASP A 138 29.43 -8.05 -7.64
CA ASP A 138 30.23 -8.10 -8.88
C ASP A 138 31.73 -8.09 -8.58
N GLU A 139 32.18 -7.32 -7.58
CA GLU A 139 33.58 -7.24 -7.16
C GLU A 139 34.07 -8.55 -6.50
N MET A 140 33.17 -9.37 -5.95
CA MET A 140 33.50 -10.72 -5.46
C MET A 140 33.72 -11.72 -6.62
N HIS A 141 33.19 -11.44 -7.82
CA HIS A 141 33.30 -12.26 -9.03
C HIS A 141 34.37 -11.75 -10.03
N ALA A 142 35.11 -10.68 -9.70
CA ALA A 142 36.02 -9.98 -10.61
C ALA A 142 37.43 -10.59 -10.71
#